data_AF-A0A946QIR4-F1
#
_entry.id   AF-A0A946QIR4-F1
#
_cell.length_a   1.000
_cell.length_b   1.000
_cell.length_c   1.000
_cell.angle_alpha   90.00
_cell.angle_beta   90.00
_cell.angle_gamma   90.00
#
_symmetry.space_group_name_H-M   'P 1'
#
loop_
_entity.id
_entity.type
_entity.pdbx_description
1 polymer ?
#
loop_
_entity_poly.entity_id
_entity_poly.type
_entity_poly.pdbx_seq_one_letter_code
_entity_poly.pdbx_strand_id
1 'polypeptide(L)'
;MDQAVLEHLSSQDYLDTLLPRKISDQFFEALYGDATDGAYDIRLEFISAHAKRIVLAFNLIQRPGKCLVCNLTYGLPNVFFRHPLINIKGIIKKIEEMGVKIKKWQLGDTQENSKSLHVIPFFLDLE
;
A
#
# COMPACT_ATOMS: atom_id res chain seq x y z
N MET A 1 -16.88 14.72 3.30
CA MET A 1 -15.68 14.68 2.44
C MET A 1 -16.08 15.22 1.08
N ASP A 2 -15.24 16.06 0.49
CA ASP A 2 -15.49 16.65 -0.82
C ASP A 2 -15.46 15.58 -1.93
N GLN A 3 -16.37 15.68 -2.90
CA GLN A 3 -16.46 14.73 -4.00
C GLN A 3 -15.22 14.77 -4.91
N ALA A 4 -14.65 15.95 -5.16
CA ALA A 4 -13.44 16.09 -5.98
C ALA A 4 -12.22 15.46 -5.31
N VAL A 5 -12.12 15.55 -3.97
CA VAL A 5 -11.08 14.89 -3.17
C VAL A 5 -11.19 13.37 -3.29
N LEU A 6 -12.42 12.83 -3.23
CA LEU A 6 -12.66 11.41 -3.39
C LEU A 6 -12.31 10.92 -4.80
N GLU A 7 -12.75 11.64 -5.83
CA GLU A 7 -12.43 11.32 -7.23
C GLU A 7 -10.91 11.29 -7.44
N HIS A 8 -10.18 12.29 -6.92
CA HIS A 8 -8.72 12.31 -7.01
C HIS A 8 -8.06 11.15 -6.25
N LEU A 9 -8.48 10.87 -5.01
CA LEU A 9 -7.90 9.80 -4.20
C LEU A 9 -8.21 8.41 -4.74
N SER A 10 -9.33 8.25 -5.44
CA SER A 10 -9.69 7.00 -6.14
C SER A 10 -8.94 6.80 -7.47
N SER A 11 -8.23 7.83 -7.95
CA SER A 11 -7.45 7.73 -9.18
C SER A 11 -6.16 6.96 -8.95
N GLN A 12 -5.96 5.95 -9.77
CA GLN A 12 -4.74 5.16 -9.73
C GLN A 12 -3.49 5.95 -10.10
N ASP A 13 -3.61 6.97 -10.96
CA ASP A 13 -2.47 7.84 -11.29
C ASP A 13 -1.99 8.58 -10.05
N TYR A 14 -2.92 9.08 -9.23
CA TYR A 14 -2.57 9.73 -7.97
C TYR A 14 -1.93 8.74 -6.99
N LEU A 15 -2.51 7.55 -6.82
CA LEU A 15 -1.95 6.51 -5.94
C LEU A 15 -0.55 6.05 -6.39
N ASP A 16 -0.31 5.95 -7.70
CA ASP A 16 1.01 5.63 -8.26
C ASP A 16 2.02 6.80 -8.02
N THR A 17 1.57 8.03 -7.74
CA THR A 17 2.46 9.12 -7.24
C THR A 17 2.77 9.03 -5.74
N LEU A 18 1.87 8.41 -4.96
CA LEU A 18 2.06 8.18 -3.53
C LEU A 18 3.01 7.01 -3.29
N LEU A 19 2.84 5.92 -4.04
CA LEU A 19 3.69 4.74 -4.01
C LEU A 19 4.06 4.31 -5.43
N PRO A 20 5.13 4.88 -6.01
CA PRO A 20 5.56 4.54 -7.36
C PRO A 20 5.95 3.07 -7.49
N ARG A 21 5.62 2.45 -8.63
CA ARG A 21 5.88 1.01 -8.88
C ARG A 21 7.34 0.60 -8.65
N LYS A 22 8.29 1.49 -8.99
CA LYS A 22 9.74 1.28 -8.78
C LYS A 22 10.13 1.04 -7.32
N ILE A 23 9.29 1.43 -6.36
CA ILE A 23 9.51 1.16 -4.94
C ILE A 23 9.56 -0.34 -4.69
N SER A 24 8.84 -1.15 -5.46
CA SER A 24 8.92 -2.62 -5.37
C SER A 24 10.34 -3.11 -5.63
N ASP A 25 10.94 -2.68 -6.74
CA ASP A 25 12.31 -3.06 -7.08
C ASP A 25 13.31 -2.57 -6.03
N GLN A 26 13.21 -1.30 -5.62
CA GLN A 26 14.09 -0.73 -4.61
C GLN A 26 13.95 -1.43 -3.25
N PHE A 27 12.75 -1.87 -2.88
CA PHE A 27 12.49 -2.62 -1.67
C PHE A 27 13.21 -3.98 -1.70
N PHE A 28 13.12 -4.72 -2.80
CA PHE A 28 13.79 -6.01 -2.92
C PHE A 28 15.29 -5.90 -3.15
N GLU A 29 15.75 -4.88 -3.87
CA GLU A 29 17.18 -4.58 -4.01
C GLU A 29 17.81 -4.25 -2.64
N ALA A 30 17.11 -3.50 -1.78
CA ALA A 30 17.59 -3.22 -0.43
C ALA A 30 17.62 -4.47 0.47
N LEU A 31 16.72 -5.44 0.24
CA LEU A 31 16.62 -6.66 1.04
C LEU A 31 17.55 -7.79 0.58
N TYR A 32 17.71 -7.95 -0.73
CA TYR A 32 18.39 -9.09 -1.35
C TYR A 32 19.59 -8.71 -2.21
N GLY A 33 19.79 -7.42 -2.49
CA GLY A 33 20.81 -6.94 -3.42
C GLY A 33 20.43 -7.08 -4.90
N ASP A 34 19.28 -7.68 -5.20
CA ASP A 34 18.75 -7.85 -6.55
C ASP A 34 17.21 -7.77 -6.53
N ALA A 35 16.66 -6.88 -7.37
CA ALA A 35 15.22 -6.72 -7.51
C ALA A 35 14.54 -7.96 -8.13
N THR A 36 15.25 -8.73 -8.96
CA THR A 36 14.71 -9.94 -9.61
C THR A 36 14.43 -11.07 -8.63
N ASP A 37 15.02 -11.00 -7.43
CA ASP A 37 14.71 -11.90 -6.32
C ASP A 37 13.40 -11.57 -5.61
N GLY A 38 12.84 -10.39 -5.86
CA GLY A 38 11.53 -10.01 -5.37
C GLY A 38 10.43 -10.95 -5.84
N ALA A 39 9.57 -11.35 -4.91
CA ALA A 39 8.48 -12.29 -5.19
C ALA A 39 7.21 -11.61 -5.71
N TYR A 40 7.07 -10.30 -5.52
CA TYR A 40 5.86 -9.55 -5.85
C TYR A 40 6.14 -8.08 -6.17
N ASP A 41 5.18 -7.42 -6.78
CA ASP A 41 5.09 -5.97 -6.87
C ASP A 41 4.18 -5.42 -5.77
N ILE A 42 4.52 -4.26 -5.24
CA ILE A 42 3.76 -3.55 -4.21
C ILE A 42 3.04 -2.38 -4.88
N ARG A 43 1.72 -2.34 -4.74
CA ARG A 43 0.89 -1.27 -5.31
C ARG A 43 -0.13 -0.76 -4.32
N LEU A 44 -0.30 0.56 -4.26
CA LEU A 44 -1.34 1.19 -3.46
C LEU A 44 -2.63 1.29 -4.28
N GLU A 45 -3.75 0.87 -3.69
CA GLU A 45 -5.04 0.77 -4.35
C GLU A 45 -6.14 1.36 -3.46
N PHE A 46 -7.13 2.00 -4.08
CA PHE A 46 -8.31 2.51 -3.39
C PHE A 46 -9.36 1.40 -3.28
N ILE A 47 -9.87 1.16 -2.06
CA ILE A 47 -10.89 0.13 -1.82
C ILE A 47 -12.26 0.75 -1.62
N SER A 48 -12.38 1.67 -0.67
CA SER A 48 -13.63 2.35 -0.39
C SER A 48 -13.42 3.62 0.41
N ALA A 49 -14.42 4.50 0.41
CA ALA A 49 -14.49 5.61 1.34
C ALA A 49 -15.90 5.82 1.83
N HIS A 50 -16.01 6.10 3.11
CA HIS A 50 -17.26 6.41 3.81
C HIS A 50 -17.05 7.63 4.71
N ALA A 51 -18.14 8.12 5.32
CA ALA A 51 -18.13 9.36 6.09
C ALA A 51 -17.06 9.44 7.20
N LYS A 52 -16.64 8.30 7.77
CA LYS A 52 -15.69 8.25 8.91
C LYS A 52 -14.39 7.52 8.60
N ARG A 53 -14.25 6.91 7.42
CA ARG A 53 -13.11 6.05 7.12
C ARG A 53 -12.86 5.96 5.63
N ILE A 54 -11.60 6.05 5.25
CA ILE A 54 -11.08 5.65 3.94
C ILE A 54 -10.35 4.32 4.11
N VAL A 55 -10.55 3.42 3.16
CA VAL A 55 -9.87 2.13 3.08
C VAL A 55 -9.06 2.13 1.79
N LEU A 56 -7.74 2.10 1.97
CA LEU A 56 -6.79 1.80 0.91
C LEU A 56 -6.26 0.38 1.13
N ALA A 57 -5.48 -0.12 0.19
CA ALA A 57 -4.76 -1.37 0.38
C ALA A 57 -3.40 -1.37 -0.32
N PHE A 58 -2.43 -2.04 0.29
CA PHE A 58 -1.21 -2.44 -0.38
C PHE A 58 -1.43 -3.82 -1.01
N ASN A 59 -1.59 -3.84 -2.31
CA ASN A 59 -1.65 -5.07 -3.09
C ASN A 59 -0.25 -5.61 -3.34
N LEU A 60 -0.08 -6.89 -3.08
CA LEU A 60 1.14 -7.66 -3.29
C LEU A 60 0.87 -8.61 -4.46
N ILE A 61 1.32 -8.21 -5.65
CA ILE A 61 1.00 -8.87 -6.92
C ILE A 61 2.16 -9.77 -7.28
N GLN A 62 1.93 -11.08 -7.40
CA GLN A 62 3.00 -12.04 -7.69
C GLN A 62 3.73 -11.73 -9.00
N ARG A 63 5.07 -11.75 -8.97
CA ARG A 63 5.92 -11.63 -10.16
C ARG A 63 5.97 -12.95 -10.96
N PRO A 64 6.17 -12.92 -12.29
CA PRO A 64 6.29 -14.12 -13.11
C PRO A 64 7.37 -15.07 -12.58
N GLY A 65 7.04 -16.36 -12.48
CA GLY A 65 7.97 -17.39 -12.01
C GLY A 65 8.29 -17.38 -10.50
N LYS A 66 7.72 -16.44 -9.73
CA LYS A 66 7.82 -16.40 -8.26
C LYS A 66 6.55 -16.94 -7.62
N CYS A 67 6.62 -17.33 -6.34
CA CYS A 67 5.45 -17.81 -5.59
C CYS A 67 5.25 -16.97 -4.34
N LEU A 68 4.08 -16.35 -4.22
CA LEU A 68 3.75 -15.47 -3.09
C LEU A 68 3.61 -16.24 -1.78
N VAL A 69 2.96 -17.41 -1.85
CA VAL A 69 2.74 -18.30 -0.70
C VAL A 69 4.06 -18.83 -0.12
N CYS A 70 5.04 -19.15 -0.98
CA CYS A 70 6.35 -19.61 -0.53
C CYS A 70 7.18 -18.53 0.17
N ASN A 71 6.88 -17.25 -0.08
CA ASN A 71 7.64 -16.10 0.44
C ASN A 71 7.03 -15.50 1.71
N LEU A 72 6.30 -16.31 2.50
CA LEU A 72 5.72 -16.03 3.82
C LEU A 72 5.54 -14.53 4.10
N THR A 73 4.40 -13.96 3.71
CA THR A 73 4.07 -12.54 3.96
C THR A 73 3.67 -12.25 5.43
N TYR A 74 3.97 -13.16 6.35
CA TYR A 74 3.69 -13.01 7.77
C TYR A 74 4.65 -11.97 8.40
N GLY A 75 4.10 -11.00 9.13
CA GLY A 75 4.87 -9.90 9.70
C GLY A 75 5.20 -8.76 8.72
N LEU A 76 4.79 -8.89 7.46
CA LEU A 76 4.97 -7.85 6.44
C LEU A 76 4.32 -6.50 6.80
N PRO A 77 3.15 -6.43 7.47
CA PRO A 77 2.63 -5.16 7.96
C PRO A 77 3.60 -4.41 8.88
N ASN A 78 4.33 -5.13 9.75
CA ASN A 78 5.34 -4.55 10.64
C ASN A 78 6.57 -4.05 9.86
N VAL A 79 6.96 -4.75 8.80
CA VAL A 79 8.04 -4.30 7.91
C VAL A 79 7.61 -3.02 7.20
N PHE A 80 6.44 -3.01 6.56
CA PHE A 80 5.91 -1.84 5.84
C PHE A 80 5.79 -0.61 6.75
N PHE A 81 5.35 -0.82 7.99
CA PHE A 81 5.25 0.25 8.99
C PHE A 81 6.59 0.93 9.28
N ARG A 82 7.70 0.18 9.26
CA ARG A 82 9.04 0.68 9.59
C ARG A 82 9.88 1.02 8.36
N HIS A 83 9.46 0.61 7.17
CA HIS A 83 10.30 0.68 5.98
C HIS A 83 10.35 2.10 5.40
N PRO A 84 11.55 2.71 5.28
CA PRO A 84 11.70 4.09 4.83
C PRO A 84 11.27 4.29 3.37
N LEU A 85 11.37 3.26 2.51
CA LEU A 85 10.94 3.36 1.11
C LEU A 85 9.42 3.35 0.93
N ILE A 86 8.67 2.61 1.76
CA ILE A 86 7.20 2.62 1.69
C ILE A 86 6.67 3.96 2.21
N ASN A 87 7.31 4.50 3.24
CA ASN A 87 7.05 5.84 3.76
C ASN A 87 5.56 6.13 4.01
N ILE A 88 4.89 5.28 4.78
CA ILE A 88 3.45 5.43 5.09
C ILE A 88 3.13 6.81 5.66
N LYS A 89 4.00 7.35 6.52
CA LYS A 89 3.84 8.71 7.07
C LYS A 89 3.82 9.78 5.96
N GLY A 90 4.68 9.63 4.94
CA GLY A 90 4.69 10.51 3.77
C GLY A 90 3.43 10.37 2.92
N ILE A 91 2.92 9.15 2.75
CA ILE A 91 1.65 8.89 2.06
C ILE A 91 0.50 9.62 2.77
N ILE A 92 0.40 9.46 4.09
CA ILE A 92 -0.64 10.11 4.91
C ILE A 92 -0.56 11.61 4.77
N LYS A 93 0.63 12.19 4.92
CA LYS A 93 0.84 13.64 4.80
C LYS A 93 0.34 14.18 3.45
N LYS A 94 0.65 13.50 2.35
CA LYS A 94 0.17 13.90 1.01
C LYS A 94 -1.36 13.83 0.88
N ILE A 95 -1.99 12.83 1.50
CA ILE A 95 -3.46 12.73 1.55
C ILE A 95 -4.05 13.87 2.40
N GLU A 96 -3.40 14.24 3.51
CA GLU A 96 -3.83 15.37 4.34
C GLU A 96 -3.70 16.71 3.61
N GLU A 97 -2.66 16.88 2.77
CA GLU A 97 -2.46 18.05 1.90
C GLU A 97 -3.61 18.24 0.89
N MET A 98 -4.38 17.20 0.57
CA MET A 98 -5.61 17.30 -0.24
C MET A 98 -6.81 17.85 0.55
N GLY A 99 -6.67 18.10 1.85
CA GLY A 99 -7.74 18.56 2.74
C GLY A 99 -8.48 17.43 3.48
N VAL A 100 -7.96 16.20 3.47
CA VAL A 100 -8.51 15.09 4.25
C VAL A 100 -7.93 15.12 5.67
N LYS A 101 -8.77 15.23 6.70
CA LYS A 101 -8.28 15.18 8.09
C LYS A 101 -8.26 13.75 8.60
N ILE A 102 -7.06 13.22 8.86
CA ILE A 102 -6.86 11.85 9.31
C ILE A 102 -6.61 11.85 10.82
N LYS A 103 -7.56 11.32 11.58
CA LYS A 103 -7.48 11.23 13.04
C LYS A 103 -6.52 10.13 13.48
N LYS A 104 -6.60 8.98 12.83
CA LYS A 104 -5.73 7.82 13.10
C LYS A 104 -5.64 6.94 11.87
N TRP A 105 -4.59 6.16 11.79
CA TRP A 105 -4.37 5.22 10.72
C TRP A 105 -3.77 3.93 11.26
N GLN A 106 -3.99 2.82 10.55
CA GLN A 106 -3.43 1.52 10.90
C GLN A 106 -3.35 0.62 9.67
N LEU A 107 -2.42 -0.31 9.69
CA LEU A 107 -2.40 -1.45 8.76
C LEU A 107 -3.19 -2.59 9.37
N GLY A 108 -3.96 -3.30 8.54
CA GLY A 108 -4.54 -4.59 8.88
C GLY A 108 -3.52 -5.72 8.70
N ASP A 109 -3.96 -6.94 9.03
CA ASP A 109 -3.20 -8.14 8.73
C ASP A 109 -3.19 -8.42 7.23
N THR A 110 -2.15 -9.12 6.76
CA THR A 110 -2.08 -9.60 5.39
C THR A 110 -3.21 -10.59 5.12
N GLN A 111 -3.99 -10.33 4.06
CA GLN A 111 -5.08 -11.16 3.58
C GLN A 111 -4.66 -11.88 2.30
N GLU A 112 -4.84 -13.19 2.26
CA GLU A 112 -4.55 -14.00 1.09
C GLU A 112 -5.78 -14.05 0.16
N ASN A 113 -5.96 -13.00 -0.65
CA ASN A 113 -7.09 -12.94 -1.59
C ASN A 113 -7.00 -14.03 -2.67
N SER A 114 -5.78 -14.35 -3.12
CA SER A 114 -5.50 -15.48 -4.01
C SER A 114 -4.02 -15.86 -3.95
N LYS A 115 -3.63 -16.97 -4.60
CA LYS A 115 -2.22 -17.38 -4.71
C LYS A 115 -1.30 -16.33 -5.33
N SER A 116 -1.85 -15.46 -6.18
CA SER A 116 -1.11 -14.43 -6.91
C SER A 116 -1.37 -13.01 -6.40
N LEU A 117 -2.20 -12.84 -5.37
CA LEU A 117 -2.56 -11.54 -4.81
C LEU A 117 -2.80 -11.65 -3.31
N HIS A 118 -1.90 -11.06 -2.54
CA HIS A 118 -2.14 -10.78 -1.12
C HIS A 118 -2.39 -9.29 -0.94
N VAL A 119 -3.11 -8.93 0.12
CA VAL A 119 -3.56 -7.56 0.36
C VAL A 119 -3.29 -7.20 1.81
N ILE A 120 -2.66 -6.04 2.05
CA ILE A 120 -2.56 -5.46 3.38
C ILE A 120 -3.51 -4.25 3.44
N PRO A 121 -4.63 -4.34 4.16
CA PRO A 121 -5.55 -3.22 4.30
C PRO A 121 -4.87 -2.04 4.99
N PHE A 122 -5.15 -0.83 4.52
CA PHE A 122 -4.67 0.41 5.09
C PHE A 122 -5.86 1.31 5.45
N PHE A 123 -6.14 1.39 6.75
CA PHE A 123 -7.31 2.09 7.26
C PHE A 123 -6.93 3.50 7.69
N LEU A 124 -7.67 4.49 7.19
CA LEU A 124 -7.55 5.90 7.55
C LEU A 124 -8.87 6.33 8.19
N ASP A 125 -8.88 6.48 9.51
CA ASP A 125 -10.04 7.01 10.23
C ASP A 125 -10.01 8.53 10.19
N LEU A 126 -11.15 9.11 9.79
CA LEU A 126 -11.31 10.54 9.60
C LEU A 126 -11.77 11.24 10.88
N GLU A 127 -11.56 12.55 10.95
CA GLU A 127 -12.14 13.42 11.99
C GLU A 127 -13.65 13.61 11.86
#